data_AF-A0A537XHY4-F1
#
_entry.id   AF-A0A537XHY4-F1
#
_cell.length_a   1.000
_cell.length_b   1.000
_cell.length_c   1.000
_cell.angle_alpha   90.00
_cell.angle_beta   90.00
_cell.angle_gamma   90.00
#
_symmetry.space_group_name_H-M   'P 1'
#
loop_
_entity.id
_entity.type
_entity.pdbx_description
1 polymer ?
#
loop_
_entity_poly.entity_id
_entity_poly.type
_entity_poly.pdbx_seq_one_letter_code
_entity_poly.pdbx_strand_id
1 'polypeptide(L)'
;MRTDPTDNGGLFIGRRPGTAPVRYRALPEHGSEIRRRFDSALATGLLMGIGLVNLTFWGPLPVAWLWVGSQVDYRTDSVELGITAAFVGLMFTLLVGLVVMRRMDQAWILVRRAAGHDQRSGVMGPIFWITAVVGGVLFTVWIVFIAGLGSELMPRNGA
;
A
#
# COMPACT_ATOMS: atom_id res chain seq x y z
N MET A 1 -8.53 20.75 -28.08
CA MET A 1 -8.08 21.10 -26.71
C MET A 1 -9.25 21.74 -25.99
N ARG A 2 -9.73 21.17 -24.88
CA ARG A 2 -10.92 21.66 -24.17
C ARG A 2 -10.48 22.36 -22.89
N THR A 3 -10.34 23.67 -22.95
CA THR A 3 -10.36 24.53 -21.76
C THR A 3 -11.79 24.53 -21.24
N ASP A 4 -11.99 24.23 -19.96
CA ASP A 4 -13.32 24.32 -19.35
C ASP A 4 -13.80 25.79 -19.43
N PRO A 5 -14.97 26.08 -20.03
CA PRO A 5 -15.47 27.45 -20.16
C PRO A 5 -15.73 28.12 -18.80
N THR A 6 -15.89 27.35 -17.72
CA THR A 6 -16.07 27.88 -16.36
C THR A 6 -14.77 28.37 -15.73
N ASP A 7 -13.60 27.96 -16.26
CA ASP A 7 -12.27 28.36 -15.80
C ASP A 7 -11.86 29.76 -16.33
N ASN A 8 -12.62 30.29 -17.31
CA ASN A 8 -12.41 31.61 -17.92
C ASN A 8 -13.43 32.65 -17.43
N GLY A 9 -14.17 32.36 -16.35
CA GLY A 9 -15.22 33.20 -15.78
C GLY A 9 -14.72 34.56 -15.29
N GLY A 10 -14.59 35.51 -16.22
CA GLY A 10 -14.52 36.94 -15.96
C GLY A 10 -13.11 37.53 -15.85
N LEU A 11 -12.54 37.89 -17.01
CA LEU A 11 -11.79 39.13 -17.33
C LEU A 11 -10.65 39.64 -16.41
N PHE A 12 -10.37 39.05 -15.24
CA PHE A 12 -9.50 39.61 -14.20
C PHE A 12 -8.50 38.61 -13.59
N ILE A 13 -8.34 37.44 -14.19
CA ILE A 13 -7.48 36.35 -13.70
C ILE A 13 -5.96 36.60 -13.92
N GLY A 14 -5.57 37.64 -14.66
CA GLY A 14 -4.17 37.89 -15.00
C GLY A 14 -3.28 38.45 -13.87
N ARG A 15 -3.82 38.80 -12.70
CA ARG A 15 -3.05 39.51 -11.64
C ARG A 15 -2.99 38.82 -10.28
N ARG A 16 -3.77 37.75 -10.04
CA ARG A 16 -3.64 36.97 -8.80
C ARG A 16 -2.59 35.88 -8.99
N PRO A 17 -1.51 35.87 -8.17
CA PRO A 17 -0.61 34.73 -8.13
C PRO A 17 -1.42 33.46 -7.87
N GLY A 18 -1.35 32.48 -8.79
CA GLY A 18 -2.04 31.18 -8.65
C GLY A 18 -3.27 30.96 -9.53
N THR A 19 -3.71 31.93 -10.35
CA THR A 19 -4.89 31.77 -11.23
C THR A 19 -4.54 31.51 -12.71
N ALA A 20 -3.29 31.16 -13.01
CA ALA A 20 -2.90 30.80 -14.37
C ALA A 20 -3.71 29.58 -14.86
N PRO A 21 -4.17 29.54 -16.13
CA PRO A 21 -4.97 28.46 -16.65
C PRO A 21 -4.25 27.12 -16.47
N VAL A 22 -4.89 26.19 -15.76
CA VAL A 22 -4.32 24.88 -15.44
C VAL A 22 -4.26 24.07 -16.73
N ARG A 23 -3.06 23.92 -17.29
CA ARG A 23 -2.85 23.09 -18.47
C ARG A 23 -2.90 21.62 -18.06
N TYR A 24 -4.04 20.98 -18.28
CA TYR A 24 -4.15 19.53 -18.16
C TYR A 24 -3.36 18.83 -19.27
N ARG A 25 -2.61 17.79 -18.89
CA ARG A 25 -1.86 16.95 -19.83
C ARG A 25 -2.86 16.24 -20.76
N ALA A 26 -2.56 16.20 -22.07
CA ALA A 26 -3.42 15.54 -23.05
C ALA A 26 -3.63 14.06 -22.70
N LEU A 27 -4.85 13.53 -22.97
CA LEU A 27 -5.13 12.11 -22.83
C LEU A 27 -4.23 11.30 -23.78
N PRO A 28 -3.73 10.11 -23.36
CA PRO A 28 -2.98 9.23 -24.25
C PRO A 28 -3.80 8.82 -25.48
N GLU A 29 -3.15 8.66 -26.63
CA GLU A 29 -3.79 8.05 -27.80
C GLU A 29 -4.17 6.60 -27.48
N HIS A 30 -5.39 6.22 -27.84
CA HIS A 30 -5.94 4.91 -27.54
C HIS A 30 -5.27 3.86 -28.42
N GLY A 31 -4.62 2.86 -27.81
CA GLY A 31 -4.10 1.70 -28.52
C GLY A 31 -5.20 0.79 -29.05
N SER A 32 -4.83 -0.23 -29.83
CA SER A 32 -5.76 -1.25 -30.34
C SER A 32 -6.50 -1.99 -29.21
N GLU A 33 -7.71 -2.51 -29.49
CA GLU A 33 -8.54 -3.18 -28.47
C GLU A 33 -7.83 -4.35 -27.77
N ILE A 34 -7.00 -5.10 -28.50
CA ILE A 34 -6.22 -6.22 -27.96
C ILE A 34 -5.22 -5.70 -26.92
N ARG A 35 -4.49 -4.63 -27.24
CA ARG A 35 -3.51 -4.02 -26.33
C ARG A 35 -4.19 -3.50 -25.06
N ARG A 36 -5.37 -2.91 -25.20
CA ARG A 36 -6.19 -2.43 -24.07
C ARG A 36 -6.60 -3.55 -23.11
N ARG A 37 -6.93 -4.75 -23.62
CA ARG A 37 -7.27 -5.91 -22.79
C ARG A 37 -6.06 -6.43 -22.01
N PHE A 38 -4.90 -6.52 -22.66
CA PHE A 38 -3.65 -6.89 -21.99
C PHE A 38 -3.26 -5.87 -20.91
N ASP A 39 -3.33 -4.58 -21.20
CA ASP A 39 -3.01 -3.53 -20.24
C ASP A 39 -3.98 -3.54 -19.04
N SER A 40 -5.26 -3.83 -19.27
CA SER A 40 -6.24 -4.00 -18.18
C SER A 40 -5.94 -5.21 -17.27
N ALA A 41 -5.57 -6.35 -17.87
CA ALA A 41 -5.16 -7.53 -17.11
C ALA A 41 -3.88 -7.27 -16.29
N LEU A 42 -2.90 -6.61 -16.89
CA LEU A 42 -1.66 -6.22 -16.22
C LEU A 42 -1.91 -5.23 -15.07
N ALA A 43 -2.78 -4.24 -15.27
CA ALA A 43 -3.17 -3.30 -14.22
C ALA A 43 -3.85 -4.02 -13.04
N THR A 44 -4.68 -5.04 -13.32
CA THR A 44 -5.31 -5.86 -12.30
C THR A 44 -4.28 -6.69 -11.54
N GLY A 45 -3.35 -7.32 -12.24
CA GLY A 45 -2.25 -8.09 -11.61
C GLY A 45 -1.36 -7.22 -10.72
N LEU A 46 -1.01 -6.01 -11.18
CA LEU A 46 -0.26 -5.04 -10.37
C LEU A 46 -1.03 -4.62 -9.12
N LEU A 47 -2.34 -4.40 -9.23
CA LEU A 47 -3.19 -4.05 -8.09
C LEU A 47 -3.21 -5.17 -7.04
N MET A 48 -3.40 -6.42 -7.48
CA MET A 48 -3.33 -7.59 -6.61
C MET A 48 -1.95 -7.71 -5.95
N GLY A 49 -0.88 -7.50 -6.71
CA GLY A 49 0.49 -7.51 -6.20
C GLY A 49 0.73 -6.45 -5.12
N ILE A 50 0.26 -5.21 -5.32
CA ILE A 50 0.32 -4.15 -4.31
C ILE A 50 -0.42 -4.57 -3.04
N GLY A 51 -1.63 -5.12 -3.18
CA GLY A 51 -2.42 -5.61 -2.05
C GLY A 51 -1.71 -6.72 -1.27
N LEU A 52 -1.14 -7.71 -1.97
CA LEU A 52 -0.44 -8.84 -1.35
C LEU A 52 0.83 -8.41 -0.60
N VAL A 53 1.66 -7.58 -1.24
CA VAL A 53 2.86 -7.03 -0.61
C VAL A 53 2.50 -6.23 0.63
N ASN A 54 1.47 -5.39 0.55
CA ASN A 54 1.02 -4.59 1.68
C ASN A 54 0.49 -5.44 2.84
N LEU A 55 -0.30 -6.48 2.56
CA LEU A 55 -0.78 -7.41 3.59
C LEU A 55 0.36 -8.09 4.35
N THR A 56 1.49 -8.33 3.67
CA THR A 56 2.68 -8.95 4.27
C THR A 56 3.26 -8.08 5.39
N PHE A 57 3.13 -6.74 5.30
CA PHE A 57 3.63 -5.81 6.32
C PHE A 57 2.93 -5.95 7.69
N TRP A 58 1.72 -6.50 7.72
CA TRP A 58 0.90 -6.56 8.94
C TRP A 58 1.10 -7.85 9.76
N GLY A 59 1.67 -8.91 9.19
CA GLY A 59 1.77 -10.20 9.89
C GLY A 59 2.98 -11.02 9.48
N PRO A 60 3.04 -11.52 8.24
CA PRO A 60 4.12 -12.40 7.82
C PRO A 60 5.51 -11.77 7.97
N LEU A 61 5.66 -10.49 7.68
CA LEU A 61 6.95 -9.80 7.73
C LEU A 61 7.44 -9.60 9.19
N PRO A 62 6.63 -9.08 10.13
CA PRO A 62 6.98 -9.08 11.55
C PRO A 62 7.32 -10.48 12.10
N VAL A 63 6.49 -11.49 11.79
CA VAL A 63 6.70 -12.87 12.26
C VAL A 63 8.02 -13.44 11.74
N ALA A 64 8.34 -13.20 10.47
CA ALA A 64 9.61 -13.64 9.90
C ALA A 64 10.81 -13.05 10.64
N TRP A 65 10.78 -11.76 10.98
CA TRP A 65 11.88 -11.13 11.72
C TRP A 65 11.95 -11.54 13.18
N LEU A 66 10.82 -11.81 13.84
CA LEU A 66 10.82 -12.42 15.17
C LEU A 66 11.45 -13.81 15.15
N TRP A 67 11.17 -14.60 14.12
CA TRP A 67 11.82 -15.90 13.92
C TRP A 67 13.32 -15.75 13.65
N VAL A 68 13.75 -14.79 12.83
CA VAL A 68 15.18 -14.53 12.62
C VAL A 68 15.85 -14.09 13.93
N GLY A 69 15.20 -13.22 14.71
CA GLY A 69 15.70 -12.79 16.01
C GLY A 69 15.89 -13.96 16.99
N SER A 70 14.92 -14.88 17.07
CA SER A 70 15.04 -16.07 17.93
C SER A 70 16.15 -17.01 17.48
N GLN A 71 16.40 -17.09 16.17
CA GLN A 71 17.52 -17.86 15.61
C GLN A 71 18.90 -17.23 15.89
N VAL A 72 18.97 -15.91 16.05
CA VAL A 72 20.21 -15.22 16.44
C VAL A 72 20.45 -15.41 17.94
N ASP A 73 19.43 -15.22 18.76
CA ASP A 73 19.49 -15.49 20.20
C ASP A 73 19.97 -16.93 20.47
N TYR A 74 19.33 -17.92 19.85
CA TYR A 74 19.68 -19.34 19.99
C TYR A 74 21.15 -19.67 19.65
N ARG A 75 21.79 -18.92 18.75
CA ARG A 75 23.18 -19.18 18.34
C ARG A 75 24.22 -18.36 19.10
N THR A 76 23.81 -17.26 19.69
CA THR A 76 24.72 -16.29 20.32
C THR A 76 24.56 -16.21 21.84
N ASP A 77 23.55 -16.89 22.39
CA ASP A 77 23.12 -16.83 23.79
C ASP A 77 22.92 -15.37 24.27
N SER A 78 22.48 -14.50 23.36
CA SER A 78 22.40 -13.07 23.56
C SER A 78 21.12 -12.48 22.97
N VAL A 79 20.16 -12.23 23.85
CA VAL A 79 18.86 -11.62 23.53
C VAL A 79 19.00 -10.24 22.89
N GLU A 80 19.97 -9.42 23.35
CA GLU A 80 20.18 -8.07 22.82
C GLU A 80 20.55 -8.09 21.33
N LEU A 81 21.40 -9.04 20.93
CA LEU A 81 21.76 -9.26 19.53
C LEU A 81 20.58 -9.76 18.70
N GLY A 82 19.78 -10.68 19.26
CA GLY A 82 18.57 -11.19 18.61
C GLY A 82 17.54 -10.10 18.32
N ILE A 83 17.24 -9.26 19.33
CA ILE A 83 16.31 -8.13 19.19
C ILE A 83 16.86 -7.10 18.20
N THR A 84 18.15 -6.76 18.30
CA THR A 84 18.79 -5.79 17.39
C THR A 84 18.74 -6.27 15.94
N ALA A 85 19.04 -7.55 15.69
CA ALA A 85 18.98 -8.14 14.35
C ALA A 85 17.54 -8.12 13.79
N ALA A 86 16.55 -8.52 14.60
CA ALA A 86 15.15 -8.47 14.20
C ALA A 86 14.68 -7.05 13.89
N PHE A 87 15.03 -6.07 14.73
CA PHE A 87 14.65 -4.67 14.56
C PHE A 87 15.27 -4.05 13.32
N VAL A 88 16.59 -4.18 13.15
CA VAL A 88 17.31 -3.64 11.98
C VAL A 88 16.81 -4.28 10.70
N GLY A 89 16.63 -5.60 10.70
CA GLY A 89 16.10 -6.34 9.57
C GLY A 89 14.68 -5.92 9.20
N LEU A 90 13.80 -5.79 10.19
CA LEU A 90 12.43 -5.32 10.02
C LEU A 90 12.42 -3.90 9.42
N MET A 91 13.20 -2.98 9.98
CA MET A 91 13.31 -1.62 9.47
C MET A 91 13.81 -1.57 8.03
N PHE A 92 14.90 -2.27 7.74
CA PHE A 92 15.44 -2.35 6.38
C PHE A 92 14.41 -2.89 5.39
N THR A 93 13.72 -3.97 5.76
CA THR A 93 12.73 -4.61 4.88
C THR A 93 11.51 -3.71 4.66
N LEU A 94 11.05 -2.97 5.67
CA LEU A 94 9.96 -2.02 5.53
C LEU A 94 10.33 -0.88 4.57
N LEU A 95 11.55 -0.34 4.67
CA LEU A 95 12.04 0.70 3.76
C LEU A 95 12.12 0.19 2.33
N VAL A 96 12.69 -1.00 2.12
CA VAL A 96 12.75 -1.64 0.80
C VAL A 96 11.34 -1.91 0.26
N GLY A 97 10.45 -2.42 1.11
CA GLY A 97 9.05 -2.67 0.79
C GLY A 97 8.33 -1.41 0.32
N LEU A 98 8.55 -0.28 0.99
CA LEU A 98 7.97 1.01 0.59
C LEU A 98 8.50 1.47 -0.78
N VAL A 99 9.79 1.31 -1.05
CA VAL A 99 10.40 1.63 -2.35
C VAL A 99 9.80 0.78 -3.46
N VAL A 100 9.68 -0.53 -3.23
CA VAL A 100 9.06 -1.48 -4.18
C VAL A 100 7.60 -1.11 -4.42
N MET A 101 6.84 -0.87 -3.36
CA MET A 101 5.41 -0.53 -3.47
C MET A 101 5.22 0.80 -4.22
N ARG A 102 6.11 1.78 -4.02
CA ARG A 102 6.09 3.05 -4.78
C ARG A 102 6.37 2.82 -6.25
N ARG A 103 7.34 1.96 -6.60
CA ARG A 103 7.64 1.59 -8.00
C ARG A 103 6.45 0.90 -8.65
N MET A 104 5.79 -0.02 -7.96
CA MET A 104 4.60 -0.73 -8.44
C MET A 104 3.41 0.21 -8.66
N ASP A 105 3.16 1.14 -7.73
CA ASP A 105 2.09 2.13 -7.85
C ASP A 105 2.29 3.05 -9.07
N GLN A 106 3.54 3.49 -9.31
CA GLN A 106 3.87 4.26 -10.53
C GLN A 106 3.66 3.45 -11.81
N ALA A 107 4.10 2.18 -11.83
CA ALA A 107 3.88 1.28 -12.97
C ALA A 107 2.38 1.07 -13.23
N TRP A 108 1.59 0.90 -12.16
CA TRP A 108 0.14 0.73 -12.23
C TRP A 108 -0.55 1.96 -12.84
N ILE A 109 -0.17 3.18 -12.45
CA ILE A 109 -0.71 4.41 -13.05
C ILE A 109 -0.44 4.44 -14.56
N LEU A 110 0.79 4.10 -14.98
CA LEU A 110 1.19 4.10 -16.40
C LEU A 110 0.38 3.08 -17.21
N VAL A 111 0.26 1.85 -16.71
CA VAL A 111 -0.49 0.79 -17.38
C VAL A 111 -1.98 1.12 -17.44
N ARG A 112 -2.56 1.66 -16.36
CA ARG A 112 -3.98 2.05 -16.34
C ARG A 112 -4.28 3.20 -17.31
N ARG A 113 -3.34 4.13 -17.49
CA ARG A 113 -3.42 5.19 -18.50
C ARG A 113 -3.30 4.65 -19.92
N ALA A 114 -2.42 3.68 -20.15
CA ALA A 114 -2.32 3.00 -21.45
C ALA A 114 -3.61 2.23 -21.79
N ALA A 115 -4.30 1.68 -20.79
CA ALA A 115 -5.61 1.06 -20.94
C ALA A 115 -6.76 2.06 -21.21
N GLY A 116 -6.50 3.38 -21.25
CA GLY A 116 -7.49 4.41 -21.58
C GLY A 116 -8.22 5.02 -20.38
N HIS A 117 -7.79 4.78 -19.15
CA HIS A 117 -8.35 5.44 -17.96
C HIS A 117 -7.52 6.67 -17.55
N ASP A 118 -8.16 7.82 -17.29
CA ASP A 118 -7.48 9.01 -16.77
C ASP A 118 -7.20 8.85 -15.26
N GLN A 119 -6.15 8.10 -14.92
CA GLN A 119 -5.72 7.89 -13.54
C GLN A 119 -4.67 8.93 -13.13
N ARG A 120 -5.03 9.88 -12.26
CA ARG A 120 -4.13 10.97 -11.83
C ARG A 120 -3.45 10.73 -10.48
N SER A 121 -4.08 9.96 -9.60
CA SER A 121 -3.55 9.60 -8.28
C SER A 121 -3.22 8.10 -8.21
N GLY A 122 -2.20 7.78 -7.42
CA GLY A 122 -1.91 6.39 -7.03
C GLY A 122 -2.96 5.81 -6.09
N VAL A 123 -2.94 4.50 -5.91
CA VAL A 123 -3.85 3.74 -5.04
C VAL A 123 -3.21 3.34 -3.72
N MET A 124 -1.93 3.66 -3.52
CA MET A 124 -1.17 3.31 -2.32
C MET A 124 -1.87 3.73 -1.02
N GLY A 125 -2.38 4.97 -0.92
CA GLY A 125 -3.05 5.47 0.28
C GLY A 125 -4.32 4.68 0.65
N PRO A 126 -5.30 4.57 -0.27
CA PRO A 126 -6.50 3.77 -0.04
C PRO A 126 -6.20 2.30 0.27
N ILE A 127 -5.30 1.66 -0.48
CA ILE A 127 -4.96 0.25 -0.26
C ILE A 127 -4.33 0.06 1.10
N PHE A 128 -3.40 0.93 1.49
CA PHE A 128 -2.76 0.88 2.81
C PHE A 128 -3.79 0.95 3.93
N TRP A 129 -4.76 1.86 3.84
CA TRP A 129 -5.82 1.92 4.83
C TRP A 129 -6.65 0.62 4.83
N ILE A 130 -7.13 0.17 3.68
CA ILE A 130 -7.91 -1.09 3.60
C ILE A 130 -7.14 -2.26 4.22
N THR A 131 -5.86 -2.43 3.89
CA THR A 131 -5.05 -3.52 4.44
C THR A 131 -4.78 -3.35 5.93
N ALA A 132 -4.70 -2.12 6.44
CA ALA A 132 -4.56 -1.87 7.87
C ALA A 132 -5.87 -2.18 8.63
N VAL A 133 -7.05 -1.86 8.08
CA VAL A 133 -8.35 -2.33 8.62
C VAL A 133 -8.33 -3.84 8.70
N VAL A 134 -8.07 -4.49 7.56
CA VAL A 134 -8.15 -5.94 7.43
C VAL A 134 -7.14 -6.60 8.36
N GLY A 135 -5.89 -6.13 8.39
CA GLY A 135 -4.85 -6.60 9.29
C GLY A 135 -5.23 -6.42 10.76
N GLY A 136 -5.73 -5.25 11.14
CA GLY A 136 -6.18 -4.97 12.51
C GLY A 136 -7.35 -5.85 12.95
N VAL A 137 -8.33 -6.07 12.06
CA VAL A 137 -9.47 -6.96 12.32
C VAL A 137 -8.99 -8.41 12.46
N LEU A 138 -8.18 -8.91 11.53
CA LEU A 138 -7.64 -10.27 11.59
C LEU A 138 -6.79 -10.49 12.84
N PHE A 139 -5.95 -9.52 13.19
CA PHE A 139 -5.15 -9.56 14.42
C PHE A 139 -6.03 -9.57 15.67
N THR A 140 -7.09 -8.75 15.71
CA THR A 140 -8.05 -8.72 16.83
C THR A 140 -8.81 -10.02 16.96
N VAL A 141 -9.25 -10.62 15.85
CA VAL A 141 -9.89 -11.95 15.86
C VAL A 141 -8.90 -13.00 16.38
N TRP A 142 -7.67 -13.01 15.86
CA TRP A 142 -6.66 -13.94 16.32
C TRP A 142 -6.34 -13.79 17.81
N ILE A 143 -6.18 -12.56 18.32
CA ILE A 143 -5.82 -12.35 19.73
C ILE A 143 -6.93 -12.78 20.69
N VAL A 144 -8.18 -12.48 20.35
CA VAL A 144 -9.35 -12.80 21.19
C VAL A 144 -9.65 -14.29 21.19
N PHE A 145 -9.63 -14.93 20.02
CA PHE A 145 -10.11 -16.30 19.85
C PHE A 145 -9.00 -17.37 19.86
N ILE A 146 -7.77 -17.05 19.48
CA ILE A 146 -6.67 -18.03 19.32
C ILE A 146 -5.57 -17.81 20.35
N ALA A 147 -5.14 -16.56 20.57
CA ALA A 147 -4.04 -16.27 21.49
C ALA A 147 -4.42 -16.32 22.98
N GLY A 148 -5.70 -16.52 23.32
CA GLY A 148 -6.15 -16.79 24.69
C GLY A 148 -6.66 -15.58 25.48
N LEU A 149 -6.70 -14.38 24.88
CA LEU A 149 -7.16 -13.18 25.60
C LEU A 149 -8.64 -13.26 26.01
N GLY A 150 -9.48 -13.95 25.23
CA GLY A 150 -10.87 -14.24 25.59
C GLY A 150 -11.03 -15.21 26.77
N SER A 151 -10.10 -16.17 26.94
CA SER A 151 -10.14 -17.13 28.06
C SER A 151 -9.67 -16.54 29.39
N GLU A 152 -8.85 -15.48 29.38
CA GLU A 152 -8.41 -14.79 30.59
C GLU A 152 -9.37 -13.66 31.02
N LEU A 153 -10.10 -13.04 30.07
CA LEU A 153 -11.09 -11.99 30.35
C LEU A 153 -12.41 -12.50 30.94
N MET A 154 -12.68 -13.81 30.85
CA MET A 154 -13.80 -14.46 31.54
C MET A 154 -13.25 -15.28 32.72
N PRO A 155 -13.27 -14.75 33.95
CA PRO A 155 -13.04 -15.57 35.13
C PRO A 155 -14.04 -16.72 35.13
N ARG A 156 -13.54 -17.96 35.12
CA ARG A 156 -14.36 -19.13 35.45
C ARG A 156 -14.78 -19.01 36.91
N ASN A 157 -15.88 -18.34 37.17
CA ASN A 157 -16.57 -18.42 38.46
C ASN A 157 -17.22 -19.79 38.55
N GLY A 158 -16.47 -20.79 39.03
CA GLY A 158 -16.98 -22.15 39.18
C GLY A 158 -15.92 -23.16 39.58
N ALA A 159 -15.49 -23.09 40.84
CA ALA A 159 -15.18 -24.24 41.71
C ALA A 159 -15.18 -23.75 43.16
#